data_AF-A0A963UI15-F1
#
_entry.id   AF-A0A963UI15-F1
#
_cell.length_a   1.000
_cell.length_b   1.000
_cell.length_c   1.000
_cell.angle_alpha   90.00
_cell.angle_beta   90.00
_cell.angle_gamma   90.00
#
_symmetry.space_group_name_H-M   'P 1'
#
loop_
_entity.id
_entity.type
_entity.pdbx_description
1 polymer ?
#
loop_
_entity_poly.entity_id
_entity_poly.type
_entity_poly.pdbx_seq_one_letter_code
_entity_poly.pdbx_strand_id
1 'polypeptide(L)'
;MTVNEELVDRLSTEVGRRLSDKARAGRRRALARISRCCVTVTDDGRTTREVWFDQTPTLGQLVARLGPECYVVSIAMKRRPLRERIRLALAAE
;
A
#
# COMPACT_ATOMS: atom_id res chain seq x y z
N MET A 1 -37.00 -23.68 22.83
CA MET A 1 -36.18 -22.46 22.90
C MET A 1 -36.82 -21.42 22.01
N THR A 2 -37.51 -20.43 22.57
CA THR A 2 -38.06 -19.30 21.82
C THR A 2 -36.93 -18.31 21.57
N VAL A 3 -36.63 -18.05 20.30
CA VAL A 3 -35.66 -17.03 19.89
C VAL A 3 -36.29 -15.67 20.22
N ASN A 4 -35.71 -14.96 21.18
CA ASN A 4 -36.16 -13.62 21.59
C ASN A 4 -35.73 -12.59 20.54
N GLU A 5 -36.55 -11.56 20.29
CA GLU A 5 -36.25 -10.50 19.30
C GLU A 5 -34.91 -9.80 19.59
N GLU A 6 -34.58 -9.60 20.86
CA GLU A 6 -33.29 -9.08 21.30
C GLU A 6 -32.09 -9.94 20.83
N LEU A 7 -32.28 -11.26 20.77
CA LEU A 7 -31.25 -12.20 20.31
C LEU A 7 -31.05 -12.09 18.79
N VAL A 8 -32.14 -11.88 18.04
CA VAL A 8 -32.11 -11.68 16.58
C VAL A 8 -31.38 -10.37 16.24
N ASP A 9 -31.65 -9.31 16.99
CA ASP A 9 -31.10 -7.99 16.72
C ASP A 9 -29.59 -7.93 17.03
N ARG A 10 -29.17 -8.58 18.12
CA ARG A 10 -27.75 -8.78 18.45
C ARG A 10 -27.01 -9.60 17.39
N LEU A 11 -27.61 -10.71 16.93
CA LEU A 11 -27.02 -11.53 15.88
C LEU A 11 -26.90 -10.77 14.56
N SER A 12 -27.92 -9.99 14.19
CA SER A 12 -27.91 -9.18 12.97
C SER A 12 -26.81 -8.11 13.00
N THR A 13 -26.66 -7.42 14.13
CA THR A 13 -25.60 -6.43 14.34
C THR A 13 -24.21 -7.07 14.28
N GLU A 14 -24.02 -8.22 14.93
CA GLU A 14 -22.74 -8.91 14.93
C GLU A 14 -22.36 -9.44 13.54
N VAL A 15 -23.33 -9.97 12.77
CA VAL A 15 -23.14 -10.36 11.37
C VAL A 15 -22.73 -9.15 10.53
N GLY A 16 -23.39 -8.00 10.68
CA GLY A 16 -23.04 -6.76 9.99
C GLY A 16 -21.61 -6.29 10.29
N ARG A 17 -21.18 -6.38 11.55
CA ARG A 17 -19.81 -6.05 11.96
C ARG A 17 -18.80 -7.00 11.31
N ARG A 18 -19.03 -8.32 11.35
CA ARG A 18 -18.14 -9.33 10.75
C ARG A 18 -18.02 -9.15 9.24
N LEU A 19 -19.12 -8.87 8.54
CA LEU A 19 -19.11 -8.58 7.09
C LEU A 19 -18.28 -7.33 6.78
N SER A 20 -18.46 -6.26 7.56
CA SER A 20 -17.69 -5.03 7.41
C SER A 20 -16.19 -5.27 7.63
N ASP A 21 -15.83 -6.06 8.63
CA ASP A 21 -14.43 -6.37 8.92
C ASP A 21 -13.81 -7.26 7.84
N LYS A 22 -14.56 -8.20 7.30
CA LYS A 22 -14.16 -9.00 6.13
C LYS A 22 -13.91 -8.11 4.91
N ALA A 23 -14.80 -7.16 4.63
CA ALA A 23 -14.63 -6.21 3.53
C ALA A 23 -13.39 -5.32 3.72
N ARG A 24 -13.17 -4.80 4.94
CA ARG A 24 -11.97 -4.02 5.29
C ARG A 24 -10.69 -4.85 5.14
N ALA A 25 -10.70 -6.10 5.59
CA ALA A 25 -9.57 -7.01 5.45
C ALA A 25 -9.27 -7.31 3.98
N GLY A 26 -10.30 -7.57 3.17
CA GLY A 26 -10.18 -7.76 1.72
C GLY A 26 -9.58 -6.54 1.03
N ARG A 27 -10.08 -5.34 1.37
CA ARG A 27 -9.52 -4.08 0.87
C ARG A 27 -8.05 -3.91 1.26
N ARG A 28 -7.68 -4.12 2.54
CA ARG A 28 -6.27 -4.02 2.98
C ARG A 28 -5.34 -4.94 2.19
N ARG A 29 -5.74 -6.19 1.95
CA ARG A 29 -4.97 -7.14 1.14
C ARG A 29 -4.83 -6.68 -0.31
N ALA A 30 -5.93 -6.24 -0.92
CA ALA A 30 -5.91 -5.74 -2.30
C ALA A 30 -4.99 -4.51 -2.43
N LEU A 31 -5.04 -3.59 -1.47
CA LEU A 31 -4.18 -2.40 -1.43
C LEU A 31 -2.71 -2.76 -1.23
N ALA A 32 -2.40 -3.66 -0.29
CA ALA A 32 -1.03 -4.13 -0.09
C ALA A 32 -0.45 -4.76 -1.37
N ARG A 33 -1.27 -5.50 -2.14
CA ARG A 33 -0.82 -6.14 -3.39
C ARG A 33 -0.45 -5.15 -4.50
N ILE A 34 -1.12 -4.00 -4.57
CA ILE A 34 -0.90 -2.99 -5.63
C ILE A 34 -0.03 -1.81 -5.20
N SER A 35 0.26 -1.69 -3.90
CA SER A 35 1.17 -0.67 -3.39
C SER A 35 2.63 -1.15 -3.50
N ARG A 36 3.54 -0.21 -3.70
CA ARG A 36 4.98 -0.40 -3.74
C ARG A 36 5.67 0.66 -2.88
N CYS A 37 6.90 0.37 -2.47
CA CYS A 37 7.68 1.32 -1.69
C CYS A 37 8.14 2.46 -2.61
N CYS A 38 7.69 3.67 -2.34
CA CYS A 38 8.11 4.88 -3.03
C CYS A 38 8.97 5.71 -2.09
N VAL A 39 10.18 6.00 -2.53
CA VAL A 39 11.13 6.83 -1.81
C VAL A 39 11.22 8.15 -2.57
N THR A 40 10.82 9.23 -1.90
CA THR A 40 10.99 10.58 -2.44
C THR A 40 12.36 11.09 -2.01
N VAL A 41 13.17 11.48 -2.99
CA VAL A 41 14.56 11.87 -2.79
C VAL A 41 14.84 13.22 -3.42
N THR A 42 15.92 13.86 -2.99
CA THR A 42 16.44 15.11 -3.56
C THR A 42 17.97 15.06 -3.59
N ASP A 43 18.54 15.59 -4.66
CA ASP A 43 20.00 15.68 -4.85
C ASP A 43 20.51 17.10 -4.52
N ASP A 44 19.62 18.10 -4.46
CA ASP A 44 19.93 19.53 -4.28
C ASP A 44 19.19 20.20 -3.10
N GLY A 45 18.38 19.44 -2.37
CA GLY A 45 17.53 19.94 -1.28
C GLY A 45 16.32 20.77 -1.75
N ARG A 46 16.07 20.88 -3.06
CA ARG A 46 14.99 21.71 -3.64
C ARG A 46 14.08 20.90 -4.55
N THR A 47 14.66 20.18 -5.50
CA THR A 47 13.96 19.38 -6.48
C THR A 47 13.81 17.96 -5.97
N THR A 48 12.59 17.43 -6.01
CA THR A 48 12.32 16.05 -5.56
C THR A 48 11.98 15.15 -6.73
N ARG A 49 12.36 13.87 -6.61
CA ARG A 49 11.96 12.81 -7.53
C ARG A 49 11.54 11.56 -6.76
N GLU A 50 10.67 10.76 -7.37
CA GLU A 50 10.22 9.50 -6.80
C GLU A 50 11.02 8.33 -7.35
N VAL A 51 11.48 7.45 -6.47
CA VAL A 51 12.13 6.19 -6.82
C VAL A 51 11.32 5.04 -6.25
N TRP A 52 10.88 4.15 -7.15
CA TRP A 52 10.05 3.02 -6.81
C TRP A 52 10.88 1.76 -6.59
N PHE A 53 10.58 1.05 -5.50
CA PHE A 53 11.18 -0.22 -5.14
C PHE A 53 10.08 -1.28 -5.04
N ASP A 54 10.34 -2.46 -5.61
CA ASP A 54 9.36 -3.54 -5.63
C ASP A 54 9.15 -4.20 -4.27
N GLN A 55 10.19 -4.15 -3.43
CA GLN A 55 10.19 -4.55 -2.03
C GLN A 55 10.71 -3.38 -1.19
N THR A 56 10.43 -3.39 0.12
CA THR A 56 10.98 -2.38 1.03
C THR A 56 12.51 -2.49 1.02
N PRO A 57 13.25 -1.44 0.60
CA PRO A 57 14.69 -1.51 0.49
C PRO A 57 15.34 -1.42 1.87
N THR A 58 16.50 -2.05 2.02
CA THR A 58 17.43 -1.81 3.13
C THR A 58 18.19 -0.50 2.92
N LEU A 59 18.80 0.04 3.98
CA LEU A 59 19.66 1.23 3.86
C LEU A 59 20.79 1.03 2.84
N GLY A 60 21.43 -0.15 2.83
CA GLY A 60 22.48 -0.48 1.85
C GLY A 60 21.95 -0.47 0.41
N GLN A 61 20.74 -0.98 0.16
CA GLN A 61 20.11 -0.93 -1.16
C GLN A 61 19.71 0.49 -1.59
N LEU A 62 19.34 1.35 -0.64
CA LEU A 62 19.11 2.77 -0.91
C LEU A 62 20.41 3.43 -1.37
N VAL A 63 21.49 3.30 -0.60
CA VAL A 63 22.80 3.88 -0.94
C VAL A 63 23.32 3.35 -2.27
N ALA A 64 23.22 2.04 -2.51
CA ALA A 64 23.68 1.42 -3.75
C ALA A 64 22.94 1.94 -5.00
N ARG A 65 21.65 2.28 -4.88
CA ARG A 65 20.83 2.73 -6.02
C ARG A 65 20.78 4.25 -6.18
N LEU A 66 20.82 4.99 -5.08
CA LEU A 66 20.65 6.45 -5.06
C LEU A 66 21.98 7.20 -4.96
N GLY A 67 23.04 6.53 -4.50
CA GLY A 67 24.29 7.16 -4.12
C GLY A 67 24.26 7.66 -2.66
N PRO A 68 25.44 7.80 -2.02
CA PRO A 68 25.55 8.26 -0.63
C PRO A 68 25.20 9.74 -0.45
N GLU A 69 25.32 10.55 -1.51
CA GLU A 69 25.07 12.01 -1.48
C GLU A 69 23.59 12.38 -1.65
N CYS A 70 22.71 11.40 -1.83
CA CYS A 70 21.29 11.61 -2.08
C CYS A 70 20.50 11.71 -0.77
N TYR A 71 19.66 12.74 -0.63
CA TYR A 71 18.84 12.94 0.56
C TYR A 71 17.48 12.25 0.42
N VAL A 72 17.10 11.46 1.43
CA VAL A 72 15.76 10.87 1.52
C VAL A 72 14.83 11.84 2.22
N VAL A 73 13.77 12.26 1.53
CA VAL A 73 12.74 13.18 2.06
C VAL A 73 11.60 12.40 2.72
N SER A 74 11.13 11.32 2.09
CA SER A 74 10.09 10.46 2.66
C SER A 74 10.12 9.06 2.08
N ILE A 75 9.62 8.09 2.86
CA ILE A 75 9.41 6.70 2.44
C ILE A 75 7.95 6.36 2.72
N ALA A 76 7.21 5.96 1.68
CA ALA A 76 5.80 5.62 1.82
C ALA A 76 5.38 4.49 0.88
N MET A 77 4.41 3.69 1.32
CA MET A 77 3.72 2.73 0.45
C MET A 77 2.71 3.47 -0.42
N LYS A 78 3.07 3.70 -1.68
CA LYS A 78 2.22 4.39 -2.65
C LYS A 78 1.72 3.41 -3.71
N ARG A 79 0.63 3.76 -4.40
CA ARG A 79 0.17 3.02 -5.58
C ARG A 79 0.86 3.62 -6.80
N ARG A 80 1.43 2.78 -7.67
CA ARG A 80 1.97 3.27 -8.94
C ARG A 80 0.84 3.91 -9.76
N PRO A 81 1.09 5.04 -10.46
CA PRO A 81 0.13 5.64 -11.38
C PRO A 81 -0.40 4.64 -12.40
N LEU A 82 -1.65 4.81 -12.85
CA LEU A 82 -2.30 3.89 -13.80
C LEU A 82 -1.48 3.71 -15.09
N ARG A 83 -0.98 4.82 -15.66
CA ARG A 83 -0.14 4.79 -16.86
C ARG A 83 1.11 3.93 -16.70
N GLU A 84 1.77 4.02 -15.55
CA GLU A 84 2.98 3.25 -15.25
C GLU A 84 2.66 1.76 -15.08
N ARG A 85 1.53 1.44 -14.42
CA ARG A 85 1.05 0.05 -14.30
C ARG A 85 0.77 -0.59 -15.65
N ILE A 86 0.15 0.16 -16.58
CA ILE A 86 -0.12 -0.31 -17.94
C ILE A 86 1.20 -0.53 -18.70
N ARG A 87 2.13 0.43 -18.64
CA ARG A 87 3.45 0.30 -19.27
C ARG A 87 4.21 -0.94 -18.80
N LEU A 88 4.21 -1.21 -17.49
CA LEU A 88 4.87 -2.39 -16.92
C LEU A 88 4.21 -3.71 -17.33
N ALA A 89 2.88 -3.74 -17.44
CA ALA A 89 2.16 -4.93 -17.89
C ALA A 89 2.48 -5.26 -19.36
N LEU A 90 2.51 -4.24 -20.22
CA LEU A 90 2.88 -4.39 -21.64
C LEU A 90 4.35 -4.76 -21.85
N ALA A 91 5.24 -4.39 -20.93
CA ALA A 91 6.67 -4.74 -21.00
C ALA A 91 6.98 -6.15 -20.45
N ALA A 92 5.99 -6.84 -19.86
CA ALA A 92 6.12 -8.18 -19.31
C ALA A 92 5.52 -9.28 -20.20
N GLU A 93 4.92 -8.89 -21.34
CA GLU A 93 4.51 -9.76 -22.45
C GLU A 93 5.63 -9.89 -23.48
#